data_AF-A0A9E0JEY2-F1
#
_entry.id   AF-A0A9E0JEY2-F1
#
_cell.length_a   1.000
_cell.length_b   1.000
_cell.length_c   1.000
_cell.angle_alpha   90.00
_cell.angle_beta   90.00
_cell.angle_gamma   90.00
#
_symmetry.space_group_name_H-M   'P 1'
#
loop_
_entity.id
_entity.type
_entity.pdbx_description
1 polymer ?
#
loop_
_entity_poly.entity_id
_entity_poly.type
_entity_poly.pdbx_seq_one_letter_code
_entity_poly.pdbx_strand_id
1 'polypeptide(L)'
;MKNKFLDTGEKGYHPLKKIKVVVSGLRFAVLTDFSVMYKIVLSMIILIPTMMFNGPLDASIIVLSTGIMISAEIFNTAIEAICDFMKTDYDEKIGIIKDVSAAATGVTIIVWLFVLGIEIFEFWPFIKNFLAS
;
A
#
# COMPACT_ATOMS: atom_id res chain seq x y z
N MET A 1 23.03 3.57 1.76
CA MET A 1 22.67 3.99 3.14
C MET A 1 23.70 3.40 4.07
N LYS A 2 24.23 4.14 5.06
CA LYS A 2 25.17 3.53 6.03
C LYS A 2 24.39 2.55 6.91
N ASN A 3 24.75 1.27 6.86
CA ASN A 3 24.26 0.29 7.82
C ASN A 3 25.14 0.39 9.06
N LYS A 4 24.55 0.86 10.17
CA LYS A 4 25.29 1.12 11.41
C LYS A 4 25.83 -0.17 12.05
N PHE A 5 25.24 -1.32 11.73
CA PHE A 5 25.63 -2.64 12.23
C PHE A 5 26.70 -3.33 11.37
N LEU A 6 26.73 -3.08 10.06
CA LEU A 6 27.63 -3.77 9.13
C LEU A 6 28.85 -2.93 8.71
N ASP A 7 28.95 -1.68 9.17
CA ASP A 7 29.89 -0.63 8.73
C ASP A 7 30.01 -0.48 7.20
N THR A 8 28.97 -0.89 6.47
CA THR A 8 28.87 -0.75 5.01
C THR A 8 28.08 0.51 4.63
N GLY A 9 28.53 1.21 3.58
CA GLY A 9 27.87 2.38 2.99
C GLY A 9 28.65 3.69 3.10
N GLU A 10 28.28 4.67 2.26
CA GLU A 10 28.95 5.97 2.20
C GLU A 10 28.82 6.78 3.50
N LYS A 11 29.90 7.46 3.92
CA LYS A 11 29.95 8.34 5.09
C LYS A 11 29.23 9.66 4.79
N GLY A 12 28.11 9.93 5.45
CA GLY A 12 27.40 11.22 5.41
C GLY A 12 25.88 11.11 5.53
N TYR A 13 25.25 12.03 6.26
CA TYR A 13 23.77 12.13 6.32
C TYR A 13 23.27 12.99 5.16
N HIS A 14 22.67 12.35 4.16
CA HIS A 14 22.11 13.04 2.97
C HIS A 14 20.59 12.84 2.89
N PRO A 15 19.78 13.75 3.47
CA PRO A 15 18.32 13.58 3.56
C PRO A 15 17.66 13.52 2.18
N LEU A 16 18.10 14.34 1.23
CA LEU A 16 17.60 14.33 -0.15
C LEU A 16 17.86 13.00 -0.87
N LYS A 17 19.00 12.35 -0.61
CA LYS A 17 19.34 11.03 -1.19
C LYS A 17 18.43 9.94 -0.63
N LYS A 18 18.04 10.02 0.65
CA LYS A 18 17.06 9.09 1.26
C LYS A 18 15.67 9.26 0.66
N ILE A 19 15.20 10.50 0.52
CA ILE A 19 13.90 10.79 -0.12
C ILE A 19 13.89 10.28 -1.56
N LYS A 20 14.96 10.51 -2.33
CA LYS A 20 15.08 10.00 -3.70
C LYS A 20 15.02 8.46 -3.78
N VAL A 21 15.63 7.76 -2.83
CA VAL A 21 15.56 6.28 -2.75
C VAL A 21 14.14 5.81 -2.45
N VAL A 22 13.45 6.44 -1.49
CA VAL A 22 12.04 6.14 -1.17
C VAL A 22 11.14 6.37 -2.39
N VAL A 23 11.28 7.53 -3.05
CA VAL A 23 10.49 7.86 -4.25
C VAL A 23 10.78 6.90 -5.40
N SER A 24 12.03 6.50 -5.60
CA SER A 24 12.40 5.52 -6.63
C SER A 24 11.82 4.13 -6.34
N GLY A 25 11.88 3.67 -5.09
CA GLY A 25 11.28 2.39 -4.68
C GLY A 25 9.76 2.41 -4.79
N LEU A 26 9.13 3.52 -4.38
CA LEU A 26 7.69 3.71 -4.49
C LEU A 26 7.23 3.73 -5.95
N ARG A 27 7.94 4.44 -6.84
CA ARG A 27 7.63 4.41 -8.28
C ARG A 27 7.70 3.00 -8.86
N PHE A 28 8.73 2.24 -8.51
CA PHE A 28 8.93 0.89 -9.02
C PHE A 28 7.81 -0.06 -8.56
N ALA A 29 7.46 -0.02 -7.27
CA ALA A 29 6.44 -0.92 -6.72
C ALA A 29 4.99 -0.49 -6.99
N VAL A 30 4.71 0.82 -7.02
CA VAL A 30 3.33 1.34 -7.04
C VAL A 30 2.85 1.74 -8.43
N LEU A 31 3.71 2.33 -9.27
CA LEU A 31 3.29 2.81 -10.60
C LEU A 31 3.45 1.76 -11.69
N THR A 32 4.30 0.76 -11.47
CA THR A 32 4.50 -0.32 -12.44
C THR A 32 3.43 -1.39 -12.31
N ASP A 33 2.93 -1.63 -11.09
CA ASP A 33 1.90 -2.64 -10.84
C ASP A 33 0.50 -2.03 -10.91
N PHE A 34 -0.25 -2.42 -11.95
CA PHE A 34 -1.66 -2.07 -12.11
C PHE A 34 -2.48 -2.45 -10.87
N SER A 35 -2.12 -3.55 -10.20
CA SER A 35 -2.80 -4.07 -9.01
C SER A 35 -2.77 -3.07 -7.83
N VAL A 36 -1.72 -2.27 -7.72
CA VAL A 36 -1.60 -1.26 -6.65
C VAL A 36 -2.24 0.04 -7.10
N MET A 37 -2.06 0.41 -8.38
CA MET A 37 -2.60 1.64 -8.95
C MET A 37 -4.12 1.73 -8.83
N TYR A 38 -4.87 0.67 -9.16
CA TYR A 38 -6.33 0.72 -9.07
C TYR A 38 -6.82 0.88 -7.62
N LYS A 39 -6.10 0.31 -6.64
CA LYS A 39 -6.44 0.43 -5.22
C LYS A 39 -6.27 1.88 -4.75
N ILE A 40 -5.20 2.55 -5.17
CA ILE A 40 -4.98 3.98 -4.90
C ILE A 40 -6.08 4.83 -5.53
N VAL A 41 -6.39 4.59 -6.80
CA VAL A 41 -7.47 5.33 -7.49
C VAL A 41 -8.80 5.14 -6.78
N LEU A 42 -9.13 3.91 -6.38
CA LEU A 42 -10.35 3.62 -5.63
C LEU A 42 -10.38 4.35 -4.29
N SER A 43 -9.28 4.31 -3.52
CA SER A 43 -9.16 5.06 -2.27
C SER A 43 -9.36 6.56 -2.48
N MET A 44 -8.81 7.14 -3.54
CA MET A 44 -8.96 8.58 -3.84
C MET A 44 -10.40 8.95 -4.18
N ILE A 45 -11.12 8.09 -4.92
CA ILE A 45 -12.53 8.30 -5.27
C ILE A 45 -13.43 8.37 -4.03
N ILE A 46 -13.14 7.57 -3.00
CA ILE A 46 -13.90 7.57 -1.74
C ILE A 46 -13.40 8.66 -0.77
N LEU A 47 -12.09 8.90 -0.73
CA LEU A 47 -11.47 9.87 0.16
C LEU A 47 -11.99 11.31 -0.05
N ILE A 48 -12.13 11.74 -1.32
CA ILE A 48 -12.54 13.12 -1.63
C ILE A 48 -13.95 13.40 -1.08
N PRO A 49 -14.99 12.59 -1.36
CA PRO A 49 -16.30 12.74 -0.73
C PRO A 49 -16.28 12.61 0.79
N THR A 50 -15.60 11.60 1.36
CA THR A 50 -15.53 11.44 2.83
C THR A 50 -14.97 12.69 3.51
N MET A 51 -13.93 13.29 2.95
CA MET A 51 -13.36 14.55 3.46
C MET A 51 -14.34 15.73 3.40
N MET A 52 -15.23 15.76 2.40
CA MET A 52 -16.23 16.81 2.23
C MET A 52 -17.47 16.64 3.12
N PHE A 53 -17.91 15.39 3.35
CA PHE A 53 -19.22 15.10 3.97
C PHE A 53 -19.15 14.49 5.38
N ASN A 54 -18.16 13.63 5.68
CA ASN A 54 -18.02 12.96 6.98
C ASN A 54 -17.00 13.68 7.87
N GLY A 55 -15.92 14.18 7.26
CA GLY A 55 -14.92 15.03 7.90
C GLY A 55 -13.52 14.41 7.95
N PRO A 56 -12.58 15.08 8.64
CA PRO A 56 -11.16 14.72 8.59
C PRO A 56 -10.82 13.43 9.34
N LEU A 57 -11.64 13.02 10.32
CA LEU A 57 -11.40 11.79 11.07
C LEU A 57 -11.62 10.55 10.19
N ASP A 58 -12.76 10.46 9.53
CA ASP A 58 -13.10 9.35 8.62
C ASP A 58 -12.16 9.31 7.41
N ALA A 59 -11.84 10.49 6.85
CA ALA A 59 -10.82 10.63 5.82
C ALA A 59 -9.45 10.09 6.28
N SER A 60 -9.06 10.31 7.54
CA SER A 60 -7.80 9.78 8.09
C SER A 60 -7.78 8.25 8.17
N ILE A 61 -8.93 7.60 8.41
CA ILE A 61 -9.06 6.14 8.45
C ILE A 61 -8.87 5.55 7.04
N ILE A 62 -9.42 6.20 6.01
CA ILE A 62 -9.17 5.81 4.61
C ILE A 62 -7.68 5.93 4.27
N VAL A 63 -7.04 7.05 4.63
CA VAL A 63 -5.60 7.26 4.38
C VAL A 63 -4.76 6.22 5.11
N LEU A 64 -5.08 5.94 6.37
CA LEU A 64 -4.35 4.96 7.19
C LEU A 64 -4.49 3.54 6.63
N SER A 65 -5.71 3.10 6.36
CA SER A 65 -5.98 1.76 5.83
C SER A 65 -5.34 1.56 4.45
N THR A 66 -5.42 2.57 3.57
CA THR A 66 -4.76 2.57 2.26
C THR A 66 -3.23 2.49 2.41
N GLY A 67 -2.65 3.25 3.33
CA GLY A 67 -1.21 3.25 3.59
C GLY A 67 -0.70 1.89 4.09
N ILE A 68 -1.45 1.23 4.98
CA ILE A 68 -1.14 -0.11 5.47
C ILE A 68 -1.20 -1.13 4.32
N MET A 69 -2.27 -1.09 3.52
CA MET A 69 -2.45 -1.99 2.38
C MET A 69 -1.33 -1.84 1.33
N ILE A 70 -0.97 -0.60 0.97
CA ILE A 70 0.15 -0.34 0.04
C ILE A 70 1.48 -0.84 0.63
N SER A 71 1.69 -0.64 1.93
CA SER A 71 2.92 -1.11 2.59
C SER A 71 3.03 -2.63 2.53
N ALA A 72 1.92 -3.35 2.73
CA ALA A 72 1.90 -4.80 2.64
C ALA A 72 2.19 -5.30 1.21
N GLU A 73 1.61 -4.68 0.18
CA GLU A 73 1.93 -4.97 -1.22
C GLU A 73 3.43 -4.77 -1.53
N ILE A 74 4.00 -3.64 -1.10
CA ILE A 74 5.43 -3.35 -1.29
C ILE A 74 6.30 -4.41 -0.60
N PHE A 75 5.93 -4.82 0.62
CA PHE A 75 6.64 -5.90 1.32
C PHE A 75 6.49 -7.23 0.59
N ASN A 76 5.32 -7.55 0.04
CA ASN A 76 5.11 -8.76 -0.73
C ASN A 76 6.01 -8.81 -1.96
N THR A 77 6.01 -7.76 -2.78
CA THR A 77 6.90 -7.66 -3.94
C THR A 77 8.38 -7.74 -3.54
N ALA A 78 8.77 -7.15 -2.42
CA ALA A 78 10.15 -7.23 -1.94
C ALA A 78 10.53 -8.65 -1.52
N ILE A 79 9.65 -9.37 -0.82
CA ILE A 79 9.87 -10.76 -0.42
C ILE A 79 9.94 -11.66 -1.65
N GLU A 80 9.01 -11.53 -2.60
CA GLU A 80 9.03 -12.25 -3.86
C GLU A 80 10.35 -12.04 -4.62
N ALA A 81 10.80 -10.78 -4.75
CA ALA A 81 12.04 -10.45 -5.43
C ALA A 81 13.29 -11.04 -4.74
N ILE A 82 13.31 -11.08 -3.39
CA ILE A 82 14.39 -11.73 -2.63
C ILE A 82 14.38 -13.25 -2.88
N CYS A 83 13.20 -13.86 -2.85
CA CYS A 83 13.04 -15.30 -3.13
C CYS A 83 13.49 -15.66 -4.55
N ASP A 84 13.10 -14.87 -5.55
CA ASP A 84 13.49 -15.06 -6.95
C ASP A 84 14.99 -14.87 -7.17
N PHE A 85 15.60 -13.95 -6.42
CA PHE A 85 17.05 -13.75 -6.45
C PHE A 85 17.81 -14.92 -5.81
N MET A 86 17.28 -15.53 -4.75
CA MET A 86 17.94 -16.62 -4.03
C MET A 86 17.98 -17.92 -4.83
N LYS A 87 16.91 -18.26 -5.54
CA LYS A 87 16.80 -19.53 -6.26
C LYS A 87 15.89 -19.40 -7.47
N THR A 88 16.43 -19.72 -8.64
CA THR A 88 15.71 -19.66 -9.92
C THR A 88 14.85 -20.90 -10.19
N ASP A 89 15.19 -22.04 -9.60
CA ASP A 89 14.41 -23.27 -9.70
C ASP A 89 13.34 -23.34 -8.61
N TYR A 90 12.22 -24.00 -8.93
CA TYR A 90 11.12 -24.19 -7.99
C TYR A 90 11.59 -24.91 -6.71
N ASP A 91 11.26 -24.32 -5.56
CA ASP A 91 11.50 -24.89 -4.24
C ASP A 91 10.23 -24.71 -3.40
N GLU A 92 9.73 -25.82 -2.84
CA GLU A 92 8.49 -25.84 -2.06
C GLU A 92 8.55 -24.90 -0.85
N LYS A 93 9.71 -24.74 -0.20
CA LYS A 93 9.87 -23.85 0.94
C LYS A 93 9.76 -22.39 0.51
N ILE A 94 10.29 -22.05 -0.66
CA ILE A 94 10.15 -20.70 -1.23
C ILE A 94 8.69 -20.44 -1.60
N GLY A 95 8.00 -21.45 -2.14
CA GLY A 95 6.55 -21.39 -2.38
C GLY A 95 5.79 -21.00 -1.11
N ILE A 96 6.01 -21.72 -0.01
CA ILE A 96 5.36 -21.45 1.29
C ILE A 96 5.65 -20.02 1.78
N ILE A 97 6.88 -19.51 1.62
CA ILE A 97 7.23 -18.14 2.03
C ILE A 97 6.45 -17.10 1.22
N LYS A 98 6.37 -17.29 -0.11
CA LYS A 98 5.60 -16.42 -1.00
C LYS A 98 4.11 -16.47 -0.67
N ASP A 99 3.56 -17.65 -0.41
CA ASP A 99 2.15 -17.83 -0.06
C ASP A 99 1.79 -17.10 1.24
N VAL A 100 2.64 -17.19 2.27
CA VAL A 100 2.43 -16.48 3.54
C VAL A 100 2.50 -14.95 3.34
N SER A 101 3.43 -14.48 2.51
CA SER A 101 3.57 -13.07 2.17
C SER A 101 2.34 -12.52 1.41
N ALA A 102 1.85 -13.29 0.42
CA ALA A 102 0.64 -12.97 -0.31
C ALA A 102 -0.60 -12.98 0.60
N ALA A 103 -0.69 -13.94 1.52
CA ALA A 103 -1.77 -14.02 2.51
C ALA A 103 -1.80 -12.79 3.43
N ALA A 104 -0.65 -12.33 3.91
CA ALA A 104 -0.55 -11.12 4.73
C ALA A 104 -1.08 -9.89 3.97
N THR A 105 -0.72 -9.76 2.69
CA THR A 105 -1.24 -8.70 1.82
C THR A 105 -2.75 -8.81 1.62
N GLY A 106 -3.25 -10.02 1.36
CA GLY A 106 -4.68 -10.30 1.22
C GLY A 106 -5.50 -9.88 2.46
N VAL A 107 -4.99 -10.14 3.67
CA VAL A 107 -5.64 -9.68 4.92
C VAL A 107 -5.75 -8.17 4.95
N THR A 108 -4.69 -7.43 4.60
CA THR A 108 -4.74 -5.96 4.58
C THR A 108 -5.70 -5.41 3.52
N ILE A 109 -5.81 -6.07 2.36
CA ILE A 109 -6.78 -5.71 1.31
C ILE A 109 -8.21 -5.90 1.82
N ILE A 110 -8.50 -7.00 2.52
CA ILE A 110 -9.84 -7.24 3.08
C ILE A 110 -10.21 -6.16 4.09
N VAL A 111 -9.30 -5.81 5.00
CA VAL A 111 -9.53 -4.73 5.98
C VAL A 111 -9.75 -3.40 5.28
N TRP A 112 -8.94 -3.08 4.27
CA TRP A 112 -9.09 -1.87 3.47
C TRP A 112 -10.44 -1.82 2.73
N LEU A 113 -10.88 -2.92 2.11
CA LEU A 113 -12.20 -3.02 1.47
C LEU A 113 -13.34 -2.82 2.48
N PHE A 114 -13.19 -3.35 3.70
CA PHE A 114 -14.19 -3.18 4.74
C PHE A 114 -14.31 -1.71 5.17
N VAL A 115 -13.18 -1.02 5.35
CA VAL A 115 -13.16 0.43 5.63
C VAL A 115 -13.85 1.20 4.52
N LEU A 116 -13.48 0.97 3.24
CA LEU A 116 -14.14 1.65 2.13
C LEU A 116 -15.64 1.34 2.05
N GLY A 117 -16.05 0.10 2.35
CA GLY A 117 -17.45 -0.30 2.38
C GLY A 117 -18.27 0.42 3.45
N ILE A 118 -17.72 0.62 4.64
CA ILE A 118 -18.35 1.41 5.71
C ILE A 118 -18.53 2.86 5.27
N GLU A 119 -17.47 3.48 4.75
CA GLU A 119 -17.50 4.88 4.30
C GLU A 119 -18.51 5.10 3.17
N ILE A 120 -18.57 4.17 2.21
CA ILE A 120 -19.58 4.19 1.15
C ILE A 120 -20.99 4.11 1.73
N PHE A 121 -21.21 3.23 2.72
CA PHE A 121 -22.52 3.08 3.36
C PHE A 121 -22.94 4.33 4.11
N GLU A 122 -22.03 4.97 4.84
CA GLU A 122 -22.29 6.23 5.56
C GLU A 122 -22.51 7.40 4.62
N PHE A 123 -21.78 7.45 3.49
CA PHE A 123 -21.92 8.49 2.48
C PHE A 123 -23.16 8.30 1.57
N TRP A 124 -23.72 7.08 1.50
CA TRP A 124 -24.84 6.73 0.62
C TRP A 124 -26.08 7.66 0.67
N PRO A 125 -26.54 8.15 1.85
CA PRO A 125 -27.66 9.07 1.93
C PRO A 125 -27.39 10.40 1.22
N PHE A 126 -26.16 10.91 1.28
CA PHE A 126 -25.78 12.15 0.60
C PHE A 126 -25.79 11.99 -0.92
N ILE A 127 -25.28 10.87 -1.43
CA ILE A 127 -25.35 10.54 -2.87
C ILE A 127 -26.81 10.52 -3.34
N LYS A 128 -27.68 9.83 -2.60
CA LYS A 128 -29.11 9.74 -2.96
C LYS A 128 -29.78 11.11 -3.03
N ASN A 129 -29.50 11.98 -2.06
CA ASN A 129 -30.08 13.32 -2.03
C ASN A 129 -29.57 14.20 -3.18
N PHE A 130 -28.29 14.09 -3.56
CA PHE A 130 -27.70 14.80 -4.69
C PHE A 130 -28.21 14.31 -6.06
N LEU A 131 -28.48 13.00 -6.20
CA LEU A 131 -29.04 12.44 -7.45
C LEU A 131 -30.53 12.72 -7.62
N ALA A 132 -31.24 13.06 -6.53
CA ALA A 132 -32.67 13.37 -6.54
C ALA A 132 -32.99 14.86 -6.79
N SER A 133 -31.97 15.73 -6.83
CA SER A 133 -32.07 17.16 -7.12
C SER A 133 -31.67 17.49 -8.55
#